data_AF-A0A6L5YCS7-F1
#
_entry.id   AF-A0A6L5YCS7-F1
#
_cell.length_a   1.000
_cell.length_b   1.000
_cell.length_c   1.000
_cell.angle_alpha   90.00
_cell.angle_beta   90.00
_cell.angle_gamma   90.00
#
_symmetry.space_group_name_H-M   'P 1'
#
loop_
_entity.id
_entity.type
_entity.pdbx_description
1 polymer ?
#
loop_
_entity_poly.entity_id
_entity_poly.type
_entity_poly.pdbx_seq_one_letter_code
_entity_poly.pdbx_strand_id
1 'polypeptide(L)' 'MKLKEEYGSRLNIDFYDPRCFVFLFDALRYRLRGDEVTWVLNGKVIFRGIPAWEKLKDAIDGVLSAS' A
#
# COMPACT_ATOMS: atom_id res chain seq x y z
N MET A 1 14.53 -4.28 -3.30
CA MET A 1 13.19 -4.16 -2.65
C MET A 1 12.24 -5.05 -3.42
N LYS A 2 11.70 -6.09 -2.77
CA LYS A 2 10.98 -7.20 -3.42
C LYS A 2 9.86 -6.78 -4.38
N LEU A 3 9.07 -5.76 -4.02
CA LEU A 3 8.02 -5.21 -4.90
C LEU A 3 8.57 -4.56 -6.18
N LYS A 4 9.70 -3.84 -6.07
CA LYS A 4 10.35 -3.21 -7.23
C LYS A 4 10.98 -4.24 -8.15
N GLU A 5 11.51 -5.33 -7.59
CA GLU A 5 12.06 -6.47 -8.35
C GLU A 5 10.96 -7.22 -9.12
N GLU A 6 9.80 -7.46 -8.49
CA GLU A 6 8.69 -8.20 -9.11
C GLU A 6 7.93 -7.35 -10.17
N TYR A 7 7.63 -6.10 -9.84
CA TYR A 7 6.71 -5.28 -10.64
C TYR A 7 7.39 -4.21 -11.49
N GLY A 8 8.62 -3.81 -11.15
CA GLY A 8 9.35 -2.78 -11.88
C GLY A 8 8.55 -1.49 -11.99
N SER A 9 8.42 -0.98 -13.22
CA SER A 9 7.64 0.24 -13.52
C SER A 9 6.12 0.04 -13.55
N ARG A 10 5.62 -1.21 -13.44
CA ARG A 10 4.18 -1.51 -13.46
C ARG A 10 3.48 -1.14 -12.15
N LEU A 11 4.25 -0.90 -11.08
CA LEU A 11 3.74 -0.57 -9.76
C LEU A 11 4.44 0.70 -9.26
N ASN A 12 3.67 1.76 -9.04
CA ASN A 12 4.17 2.92 -8.32
C ASN A 12 4.02 2.69 -6.81
N ILE A 13 5.05 3.03 -6.04
CA ILE A 13 5.14 2.77 -4.61
C ILE A 13 5.58 4.05 -3.91
N ASP A 14 4.67 4.59 -3.12
CA ASP A 14 4.90 5.73 -2.26
C ASP A 14 4.93 5.30 -0.79
N PHE A 15 5.88 5.84 -0.02
CA PHE A 15 5.97 5.63 1.42
C PHE A 15 5.51 6.89 2.14
N TYR A 16 4.54 6.72 3.04
CA TYR A 16 3.98 7.80 3.82
C TYR A 16 4.39 7.66 5.28
N ASP A 17 4.95 8.72 5.86
CA ASP A 17 5.12 8.84 7.31
C ASP A 17 3.88 9.57 7.87
N PRO A 18 3.09 8.93 8.75
CA PRO A 18 1.88 9.57 9.32
C PRO A 18 2.19 10.81 10.18
N ARG A 19 3.46 11.02 10.56
CA ARG A 19 3.90 12.22 11.29
C ARG A 19 4.12 13.42 10.37
N CYS A 20 4.11 13.22 9.04
CA CYS A 20 4.18 14.30 8.08
C CYS A 20 2.78 14.93 7.90
N PHE A 21 2.63 16.18 8.33
CA PHE A 21 1.36 16.91 8.31
C PHE A 21 0.77 17.09 6.89
N VAL A 22 1.60 16.99 5.84
CA VAL A 22 1.17 17.03 4.43
C VAL A 22 0.18 15.89 4.12
N PHE A 23 0.29 14.77 4.84
CA PHE A 23 -0.55 13.58 4.64
C PHE A 23 -1.65 13.45 5.71
N LEU A 24 -1.97 14.52 6.44
CA LEU A 24 -3.02 14.48 7.47
C LEU A 24 -4.37 14.02 6.89
N PHE A 25 -4.71 14.45 5.67
CA PHE A 25 -5.93 14.02 5.00
C PHE A 25 -5.92 12.54 4.65
N ASP A 26 -4.79 11.99 4.21
CA ASP A 26 -4.64 10.56 3.95
C ASP A 26 -4.70 9.75 5.25
N ALA A 27 -4.13 10.28 6.34
CA ALA A 27 -4.23 9.66 7.66
C ALA A 27 -5.70 9.51 8.10
N LEU A 28 -6.53 10.53 7.87
CA LEU A 28 -7.97 10.48 8.14
C LEU A 28 -8.72 9.58 7.14
N ARG A 29 -8.48 9.77 5.83
CA ARG A 29 -9.13 9.03 4.74
C ARG A 29 -8.95 7.52 4.90
N TYR A 30 -7.74 7.09 5.23
CA TYR A 30 -7.41 5.69 5.41
C TYR A 30 -7.47 5.25 6.86
N ARG A 31 -7.86 6.11 7.81
CA ARG A 31 -7.95 5.78 9.25
C ARG A 31 -6.66 5.10 9.73
N LEU A 32 -5.53 5.75 9.50
CA LEU A 32 -4.23 5.22 9.93
C LEU A 32 -4.18 5.16 11.45
N ARG A 33 -3.62 4.08 12.00
CA ARG A 33 -3.27 3.98 13.42
C ARG A 33 -1.76 4.09 13.56
N GLY A 34 -1.29 4.73 14.63
CA GLY A 34 0.14 5.01 14.81
C GLY A 34 1.00 3.77 15.06
N ASP A 35 0.39 2.64 15.38
CA ASP A 35 1.02 1.37 15.75
C ASP A 35 0.97 0.31 14.64
N GLU A 36 0.32 0.58 13.51
CA GLU A 36 0.15 -0.41 12.43
C GLU A 36 0.47 0.15 11.04
N VAL A 37 1.16 -0.64 10.24
CA VAL A 37 1.37 -0.34 8.81
C VAL A 37 0.04 -0.52 8.08
N THR A 38 -0.28 0.39 7.17
CA THR A 38 -1.47 0.30 6.32
C THR A 38 -1.06 0.29 4.87
N TRP A 39 -1.58 -0.67 4.12
CA TRP A 39 -1.30 -0.83 2.70
C TRP A 39 -2.49 -0.34 1.90
N VAL A 40 -2.25 0.62 1.01
CA VAL A 40 -3.26 1.20 0.14
C VAL A 40 -2.89 0.91 -1.31
N LEU A 41 -3.83 0.35 -2.07
CA LEU A 41 -3.68 0.08 -3.50
C LEU A 41 -4.84 0.73 -4.23
N ASN A 42 -4.53 1.58 -5.22
CA ASN A 42 -5.52 2.36 -5.99
C ASN A 42 -6.56 3.08 -5.09
N GLY A 43 -6.08 3.68 -4.01
CA GLY A 43 -6.91 4.44 -3.06
C GLY A 43 -7.82 3.59 -2.17
N LYS A 44 -7.63 2.26 -2.12
CA LYS A 44 -8.34 1.34 -1.23
C LYS A 44 -7.37 0.69 -0.26
N VAL A 45 -7.74 0.61 1.02
CA VAL A 45 -6.98 -0.14 2.02
C VAL A 45 -7.12 -1.63 1.71
N ILE A 46 -6.00 -2.30 1.47
CA ILE A 46 -5.96 -3.74 1.16
C ILE A 46 -5.43 -4.57 2.32
N PHE A 47 -4.56 -4.02 3.17
CA PHE A 47 -4.04 -4.69 4.35
C PHE A 47 -3.79 -3.73 5.52
N ARG A 48 -3.89 -4.28 6.73
CA ARG A 48 -3.38 -3.70 7.98
C ARG A 48 -2.32 -4.65 8.55
N GLY A 49 -1.24 -4.08 9.09
CA GLY A 49 -0.04 -4.82 9.47
C GLY A 49 0.79 -5.25 8.25
N ILE A 50 1.71 -6.18 8.48
CA ILE A 50 2.59 -6.71 7.43
C ILE A 50 1.94 -7.98 6.86
N PRO A 51 1.44 -7.97 5.60
CA PRO A 51 0.84 -9.15 4.99
C PRO A 51 1.90 -10.20 4.64
N ALA A 52 1.45 -11.45 4.52
CA ALA A 52 2.25 -12.48 3.87
C ALA A 52 2.50 -12.10 2.40
N TRP A 53 3.69 -12.43 1.89
CA TRP A 53 4.11 -12.03 0.54
C TRP A 53 3.13 -12.49 -0.54
N GLU A 54 2.70 -13.75 -0.50
CA GLU A 54 1.76 -14.29 -1.50
C GLU A 54 0.43 -13.54 -1.50
N LYS A 55 -0.09 -13.15 -0.32
CA LYS A 55 -1.33 -12.37 -0.23
C LYS A 55 -1.20 -10.98 -0.80
N LEU A 56 -0.04 -10.34 -0.59
CA LEU A 56 0.25 -9.04 -1.18
C LEU A 56 0.35 -9.15 -2.72
N LYS A 57 1.00 -10.21 -3.21
CA LYS A 57 1.15 -10.49 -4.64
C LYS A 57 -0.20 -10.71 -5.32
N ASP A 58 -1.04 -11.58 -4.76
CA ASP A 58 -2.40 -11.85 -5.25
C ASP A 58 -3.23 -10.57 -5.40
N ALA A 59 -3.15 -9.67 -4.41
CA ALA A 59 -3.91 -8.41 -4.42
C ALA A 59 -3.43 -7.45 -5.52
N ILE A 60 -2.12 -7.38 -5.77
CA ILE A 60 -1.54 -6.53 -6.82
C ILE A 60 -1.83 -7.11 -8.20
N ASP A 61 -1.61 -8.42 -8.37
CA ASP A 61 -1.81 -9.13 -9.65
C ASP A 61 -3.28 -9.05 -10.09
N GLY A 62 -4.23 -9.14 -9.15
CA GLY A 62 -5.65 -8.97 -9.43
C GLY A 62 -6.02 -7.59 -9.99
N VAL A 63 -5.26 -6.54 -9.65
CA VAL A 63 -5.47 -5.19 -10.18
C VAL A 63 -4.77 -5.00 -11.52
N LEU A 64 -3.54 -5.48 -11.64
CA LEU A 64 -2.75 -5.35 -12.87
C LEU A 64 -3.29 -6.21 -14.02
N SER A 65 -3.93 -7.33 -13.72
CA SER A 65 -4.56 -8.19 -14.75
C SER A 65 -5.90 -7.64 -15.25
N ALA A 66 -6.48 -6.66 -14.56
CA ALA A 66 -7.75 -6.03 -14.91
C ALA A 66 -7.56 -4.71 -15.68
N SER A 67 -6.31 -4.28 -15.92
CA SER A 67 -5.92 -3.07 -16.65
C SER A 67 -5.27 -3.42 -17.98
#